data_AF-A0A8X7RBV7-F1
#
_entry.id   AF-A0A8X7RBV7-F1
#
_cell.length_a   1.000
_cell.length_b   1.000
_cell.length_c   1.000
_cell.angle_alpha   90.00
_cell.angle_beta   90.00
_cell.angle_gamma   90.00
#
_symmetry.space_group_name_H-M   'P 1'
#
loop_
_entity.id
_entity.type
_entity.pdbx_description
1 polymer ?
#
loop_
_entity_poly.entity_id
_entity_poly.type
_entity_poly.pdbx_seq_one_letter_code
_entity_poly.pdbx_strand_id
1 'polypeptide(L)'
;MFSGIPVQDSQQFIIGPLNYWDQVRESGGFDIEHITAPQNTCGLMPYDCEDESIRYPNRVLVNLYARLGLHRYNLSEGTNLEFHHLKKFNTSMTLISSYRITLVAYDPATNSLVTFLVGVSEQIYGRLNLMVFIARPQANSPSPLFKEAVWPQLGITNDAYYDKGSPFWPTDFDDTERFYLLKDPEIQGNDWIRLYLELALCSNDRNIPEWHVSQLQIVRVAVETIQYVVVSNVNFYITFKGLPVAQVGEDGENVERKVIVRRFVDLSTGYFTLKGGFGFSVGEVASEGPMTRLRSIKEIRADLRLHPTTRPCPAIPIADWWKS
;
A
#
# COMPACT_ATOMS: atom_id res chain seq x y z
N MET A 1 0.91 -13.36 -48.11
CA MET A 1 0.13 -12.15 -48.41
C MET A 1 -0.26 -11.56 -47.06
N PHE A 2 0.52 -10.60 -46.55
CA PHE A 2 0.23 -9.95 -45.28
C PHE A 2 -0.93 -8.98 -45.51
N SER A 3 -2.11 -9.31 -45.00
CA SER A 3 -3.24 -8.39 -44.95
C SER A 3 -2.87 -7.25 -44.01
N GLY A 4 -2.48 -6.11 -44.58
CA GLY A 4 -2.28 -4.88 -43.82
C GLY A 4 -3.59 -4.47 -43.16
N ILE A 5 -3.52 -4.10 -41.88
CA ILE A 5 -4.63 -3.50 -41.15
C ILE A 5 -5.04 -2.23 -41.91
N PRO A 6 -6.34 -2.03 -42.24
CA PRO A 6 -6.82 -0.82 -42.88
C PRO A 6 -6.42 0.43 -42.10
N VAL A 7 -6.03 1.51 -42.80
CA VAL A 7 -5.54 2.75 -42.17
C VAL A 7 -6.57 3.36 -41.20
N GLN A 8 -7.86 3.19 -41.46
CA GLN A 8 -8.95 3.60 -40.55
C GLN A 8 -8.96 2.83 -39.22
N ASP A 9 -8.69 1.53 -39.25
CA ASP A 9 -8.58 0.69 -38.05
C ASP A 9 -7.32 1.02 -37.25
N SER A 10 -6.23 1.39 -37.93
CA SER A 10 -5.00 1.84 -37.27
C SER A 10 -5.15 3.18 -36.53
N GLN A 11 -5.98 4.10 -37.05
CA GLN A 11 -6.28 5.37 -36.37
C GLN A 11 -7.20 5.16 -35.17
N GLN A 12 -8.23 4.31 -35.27
CA GLN A 12 -9.07 3.96 -34.10
C GLN A 12 -8.28 3.23 -33.00
N PHE A 13 -7.32 2.39 -33.40
CA PHE A 13 -6.40 1.70 -32.49
C PHE A 13 -5.50 2.65 -31.67
N ILE A 14 -5.16 3.82 -32.21
CA ILE A 14 -4.32 4.82 -31.51
C ILE A 14 -5.17 5.87 -30.78
N ILE A 15 -6.24 6.35 -31.41
CA ILE A 15 -7.08 7.44 -30.88
C ILE A 15 -7.97 6.97 -29.74
N GLY A 16 -8.52 5.75 -29.82
CA GLY A 16 -9.36 5.19 -28.76
C GLY A 16 -8.68 5.18 -27.38
N PRO A 17 -7.48 4.57 -27.25
CA PRO A 17 -6.74 4.57 -26.00
C PRO A 17 -6.36 5.98 -25.50
N LEU A 18 -5.98 6.90 -26.40
CA LEU A 18 -5.64 8.27 -26.03
C LEU A 18 -6.86 9.01 -25.44
N ASN A 19 -8.00 8.96 -26.11
CA ASN A 19 -9.25 9.57 -25.62
C ASN A 19 -9.69 8.99 -24.28
N TYR A 20 -9.53 7.67 -24.08
CA TYR A 20 -9.80 7.04 -22.79
C TYR A 20 -8.91 7.61 -21.69
N TRP A 21 -7.59 7.69 -21.92
CA TRP A 21 -6.65 8.19 -20.92
C TRP A 21 -6.78 9.69 -20.66
N ASP A 22 -7.29 10.47 -21.61
CA ASP A 22 -7.62 11.87 -21.41
C ASP A 22 -8.86 12.03 -20.51
N GLN A 23 -9.92 11.23 -20.70
CA GLN A 23 -11.08 11.22 -19.79
C GLN A 23 -10.72 10.72 -18.38
N VAL A 24 -9.85 9.71 -18.29
CA VAL A 24 -9.28 9.26 -17.01
C VAL A 24 -8.46 10.37 -16.36
N ARG A 25 -7.78 11.22 -17.14
CA ARG A 25 -7.03 12.36 -16.60
C ARG A 25 -7.93 13.46 -16.07
N GLU A 26 -9.02 13.75 -16.77
CA GLU A 26 -10.01 14.75 -16.35
C GLU A 26 -10.68 14.37 -15.03
N SER A 27 -10.97 13.09 -14.82
CA SER A 27 -11.54 12.57 -13.55
C SER A 27 -10.50 12.35 -12.44
N GLY A 28 -9.22 12.64 -12.70
CA GLY A 28 -8.10 12.22 -11.84
C GLY A 28 -7.97 10.70 -11.69
N GLY A 29 -8.79 9.94 -12.44
CA GLY A 29 -8.95 8.49 -12.46
C GLY A 29 -9.81 7.92 -11.33
N PHE A 30 -10.58 8.74 -10.61
CA PHE A 30 -11.47 8.28 -9.53
C PHE A 30 -12.89 7.96 -10.03
N ASP A 31 -13.46 8.85 -10.83
CA ASP A 31 -14.85 8.76 -11.32
C ASP A 31 -14.86 8.27 -12.77
N ILE A 32 -14.65 6.96 -12.96
CA ILE A 32 -14.48 6.34 -14.30
C ILE A 32 -15.61 5.37 -14.68
N GLU A 33 -16.67 5.26 -13.89
CA GLU A 33 -17.74 4.26 -14.05
C GLU A 33 -18.49 4.39 -15.38
N HIS A 34 -18.50 5.60 -15.94
CA HIS A 34 -19.13 5.92 -17.23
C HIS A 34 -18.13 5.87 -18.40
N ILE A 35 -16.84 5.65 -18.13
CA ILE A 35 -15.77 5.65 -19.12
C ILE A 35 -15.53 4.21 -19.58
N THR A 36 -15.84 3.92 -20.84
CA THR A 36 -15.61 2.58 -21.41
C THR A 36 -14.19 2.48 -21.96
N ALA A 37 -13.42 1.51 -21.46
CA ALA A 37 -12.11 1.20 -22.01
C ALA A 37 -12.24 0.61 -23.42
N PRO A 38 -11.47 1.09 -24.42
CA PRO A 38 -11.46 0.51 -25.76
C PRO A 38 -11.10 -0.98 -25.75
N GLN A 39 -11.65 -1.75 -26.69
CA GLN A 39 -11.28 -3.15 -26.88
C GLN A 39 -9.76 -3.28 -27.05
N ASN A 40 -9.16 -4.24 -26.34
CA ASN A 40 -7.71 -4.51 -26.28
C ASN A 40 -6.85 -3.50 -25.51
N THR A 41 -7.43 -2.65 -24.66
CA THR A 41 -6.67 -1.82 -23.71
C THR A 41 -6.78 -2.34 -22.27
N CYS A 42 -5.67 -2.32 -21.54
CA CYS A 42 -5.68 -2.50 -20.07
C CYS A 42 -6.01 -1.16 -19.42
N GLY A 43 -7.30 -0.82 -19.36
CA GLY A 43 -7.79 0.33 -18.60
C GLY A 43 -7.62 0.15 -17.08
N LEU A 44 -8.05 1.15 -16.32
CA LEU A 44 -8.24 0.99 -14.88
C LEU A 44 -9.43 0.07 -14.61
N MET A 45 -9.27 -0.84 -13.65
CA MET A 45 -10.32 -1.73 -13.15
C MET A 45 -11.04 -1.09 -11.97
N PRO A 46 -12.32 -0.74 -12.12
CA PRO A 46 -13.12 -0.20 -11.03
C PRO A 46 -13.64 -1.31 -10.13
N TYR A 47 -13.68 -1.03 -8.83
CA TYR A 47 -14.28 -1.87 -7.81
C TYR A 47 -15.13 -1.01 -6.88
N ASP A 48 -16.39 -1.42 -6.71
CA ASP A 48 -17.28 -0.89 -5.69
C ASP A 48 -17.06 -1.69 -4.40
N CYS A 49 -16.77 -0.99 -3.30
CA CYS A 49 -16.54 -1.60 -1.99
C CYS A 49 -17.78 -1.62 -1.11
N GLU A 50 -18.82 -0.85 -1.47
CA GLU A 50 -20.10 -0.79 -0.75
C GLU A 50 -21.05 -1.90 -1.24
N ASP A 51 -20.86 -2.39 -2.47
CA ASP A 51 -21.58 -3.55 -2.98
C ASP A 51 -21.06 -4.86 -2.37
N GLU A 52 -21.80 -5.40 -1.41
CA GLU A 52 -21.49 -6.67 -0.73
C GLU A 52 -21.45 -7.88 -1.69
N SER A 53 -22.07 -7.78 -2.87
CA SER A 53 -22.06 -8.84 -3.86
C SER A 53 -20.74 -8.92 -4.64
N ILE A 54 -19.99 -7.82 -4.69
CA ILE A 54 -18.73 -7.71 -5.41
C ILE A 54 -17.57 -8.05 -4.48
N ARG A 55 -16.87 -9.15 -4.76
CA ARG A 55 -15.58 -9.43 -4.12
C ARG A 55 -14.45 -8.83 -4.95
N TYR A 56 -13.58 -8.08 -4.29
CA TYR A 56 -12.38 -7.53 -4.92
C TYR A 56 -11.09 -8.09 -4.28
N PRO A 57 -10.00 -8.18 -5.07
CA PRO A 57 -8.75 -8.74 -4.59
C PRO A 57 -8.05 -7.83 -3.57
N ASN A 58 -7.18 -8.40 -2.73
CA ASN A 58 -6.30 -7.67 -1.82
C ASN A 58 -7.01 -6.70 -0.86
N ARG A 59 -8.21 -7.04 -0.36
CA ARG A 59 -9.04 -6.18 0.51
C ARG A 59 -8.27 -5.56 1.69
N VAL A 60 -7.48 -6.37 2.39
CA VAL A 60 -6.64 -5.90 3.51
C VAL A 60 -5.66 -4.83 3.03
N LEU A 61 -4.95 -5.09 1.93
CA LEU A 61 -3.93 -4.19 1.39
C LEU A 61 -4.51 -2.86 0.91
N VAL A 62 -5.67 -2.88 0.22
CA VAL A 62 -6.36 -1.65 -0.22
C VAL A 62 -6.79 -0.81 0.99
N ASN A 63 -7.27 -1.45 2.06
CA ASN A 63 -7.59 -0.75 3.31
C ASN A 63 -6.34 -0.09 3.92
N LEU A 64 -5.20 -0.80 3.95
CA LEU A 64 -3.95 -0.24 4.43
C LEU A 64 -3.46 0.94 3.58
N TYR A 65 -3.62 0.90 2.26
CA TYR A 65 -3.30 2.03 1.38
C TYR A 65 -4.17 3.26 1.64
N ALA A 66 -5.46 3.04 1.89
CA ALA A 66 -6.39 4.10 2.24
C ALA A 66 -6.01 4.78 3.56
N ARG A 67 -5.70 3.99 4.59
CA ARG A 67 -5.18 4.46 5.88
C ARG A 67 -3.84 5.19 5.73
N LEU A 68 -2.96 4.73 4.83
CA LEU A 68 -1.68 5.40 4.54
C LEU A 68 -1.88 6.79 3.94
N GLY A 69 -2.83 6.94 3.02
CA GLY A 69 -3.20 8.23 2.44
C GLY A 69 -3.71 9.20 3.50
N LEU A 70 -4.63 8.76 4.36
CA LEU A 70 -5.10 9.56 5.49
C LEU A 70 -3.96 9.96 6.42
N HIS A 71 -3.07 9.03 6.74
CA HIS A 71 -1.91 9.32 7.58
C HIS A 71 -1.00 10.39 6.98
N ARG A 72 -0.73 10.35 5.66
CA ARG A 72 0.02 11.42 4.98
C ARG A 72 -0.64 12.77 5.20
N TYR A 73 -1.95 12.87 5.01
CA TYR A 73 -2.68 14.13 5.12
C TYR A 73 -2.74 14.65 6.56
N ASN A 74 -3.00 13.77 7.53
CA ASN A 74 -2.94 14.11 8.95
C ASN A 74 -1.54 14.63 9.34
N LEU A 75 -0.48 14.02 8.80
CA LEU A 75 0.90 14.47 9.02
C LEU A 75 1.20 15.83 8.40
N SER A 76 0.69 16.14 7.20
CA SER A 76 0.97 17.41 6.52
C SER A 76 0.13 18.58 7.04
N GLU A 77 -1.16 18.34 7.30
CA GLU A 77 -2.11 19.38 7.72
C GLU A 77 -2.28 19.48 9.25
N GLY A 78 -1.67 18.57 10.02
CA GLY A 78 -1.84 18.51 11.47
C GLY A 78 -3.28 18.17 11.89
N THR A 79 -3.97 17.36 11.09
CA THR A 79 -5.35 16.92 11.35
C THR A 79 -5.40 15.53 11.98
N ASN A 80 -6.57 15.10 12.43
CA ASN A 80 -6.79 13.78 13.01
C ASN A 80 -7.98 13.06 12.36
N LEU A 81 -7.99 13.00 11.02
CA LEU A 81 -9.03 12.27 10.30
C LEU A 81 -8.87 10.77 10.53
N GLU A 82 -9.96 10.11 10.88
CA GLU A 82 -10.00 8.68 11.16
C GLU A 82 -10.61 7.92 9.98
N PHE A 83 -10.04 6.76 9.67
CA PHE A 83 -10.58 5.92 8.60
C PHE A 83 -11.92 5.30 9.02
N HIS A 84 -12.98 5.48 8.22
CA HIS A 84 -14.28 4.85 8.49
C HIS A 84 -14.52 3.63 7.58
N HIS A 85 -14.58 3.82 6.26
CA HIS A 85 -14.76 2.71 5.31
C HIS A 85 -14.32 3.09 3.89
N LEU A 86 -14.14 2.08 3.04
CA LEU A 86 -13.86 2.25 1.61
C LEU A 86 -15.18 2.40 0.85
N LYS A 87 -15.26 3.35 -0.09
CA LYS A 87 -16.40 3.46 -1.02
C LYS A 87 -16.15 2.70 -2.31
N LYS A 88 -15.02 3.01 -2.96
CA LYS A 88 -14.62 2.43 -4.24
C LYS A 88 -13.13 2.60 -4.47
N PHE A 89 -12.58 1.83 -5.39
CA PHE A 89 -11.25 2.11 -5.91
C PHE A 89 -11.08 1.66 -7.35
N ASN A 90 -10.17 2.32 -8.05
CA ASN A 90 -9.75 1.96 -9.39
C ASN A 90 -8.27 1.54 -9.36
N THR A 91 -7.93 0.46 -10.03
CA THR A 91 -6.54 -0.04 -10.05
C THR A 91 -6.05 -0.40 -11.44
N SER A 92 -4.75 -0.25 -11.69
CA SER A 92 -4.12 -0.68 -12.94
C SER A 92 -3.87 -2.20 -12.96
N MET A 93 -4.10 -2.83 -14.12
CA MET A 93 -3.82 -4.25 -14.36
C MET A 93 -2.33 -4.53 -14.66
N THR A 94 -1.44 -4.05 -13.80
CA THR A 94 0.01 -4.14 -13.95
C THR A 94 0.65 -4.89 -12.77
N LEU A 95 1.87 -5.41 -12.94
CA LEU A 95 2.60 -6.09 -11.83
C LEU A 95 2.89 -5.15 -10.66
N ILE A 96 3.11 -3.87 -10.98
CA ILE A 96 3.24 -2.77 -10.03
C ILE A 96 1.96 -1.95 -10.21
N SER A 97 1.03 -2.07 -9.26
CA SER A 97 -0.29 -1.46 -9.40
C SER A 97 -0.31 -0.04 -8.84
N SER A 98 -1.08 0.83 -9.50
CA SER A 98 -1.53 2.09 -8.92
C SER A 98 -2.97 1.94 -8.47
N TYR A 99 -3.33 2.63 -7.39
CA TYR A 99 -4.64 2.59 -6.77
C TYR A 99 -5.15 4.01 -6.59
N ARG A 100 -6.38 4.24 -7.03
CA ARG A 100 -7.15 5.47 -6.79
C ARG A 100 -8.33 5.10 -5.95
N ILE A 101 -8.26 5.46 -4.69
CA ILE A 101 -9.17 5.01 -3.65
C ILE A 101 -10.03 6.20 -3.21
N THR A 102 -11.35 5.99 -3.21
CA THR A 102 -12.30 6.89 -2.57
C THR A 102 -12.76 6.23 -1.27
N LEU A 103 -12.58 6.93 -0.16
CA LEU A 103 -12.93 6.46 1.18
C LEU A 103 -13.78 7.49 1.92
N VAL A 104 -14.43 7.06 2.99
CA VAL A 104 -15.04 7.97 3.97
C VAL A 104 -14.13 8.03 5.20
N ALA A 105 -13.80 9.25 5.61
CA ALA A 105 -13.09 9.54 6.84
C ALA A 105 -14.04 10.21 7.83
N TYR A 106 -13.88 9.90 9.10
CA TYR A 106 -14.54 10.60 10.19
C TYR A 106 -13.61 11.71 10.68
N ASP A 107 -14.15 12.91 10.85
CA ASP A 107 -13.47 14.04 11.46
C ASP A 107 -13.96 14.23 12.89
N PRO A 108 -13.16 13.85 13.92
CA PRO A 108 -13.53 14.03 15.31
C PRO A 108 -13.72 15.49 15.72
N ALA A 109 -13.06 16.44 15.05
CA ALA A 109 -13.13 17.86 15.40
C ALA A 109 -14.48 18.48 15.02
N THR A 110 -15.08 18.02 13.93
CA THR A 110 -16.38 18.50 13.44
C THR A 110 -17.51 17.49 13.62
N ASN A 111 -17.20 16.29 14.11
CA ASN A 111 -18.13 15.15 14.22
C ASN A 111 -18.85 14.87 12.89
N SER A 112 -18.09 14.89 11.79
CA SER A 112 -18.63 14.79 10.43
C SER A 112 -17.92 13.73 9.60
N LEU A 113 -18.60 13.25 8.56
CA LEU A 113 -18.03 12.33 7.58
C LEU A 113 -17.59 13.09 6.34
N VAL A 114 -16.34 12.87 5.94
CA VAL A 114 -15.70 13.52 4.81
C VAL A 114 -15.36 12.47 3.75
N THR A 115 -15.75 12.70 2.51
CA THR A 115 -15.27 11.87 1.41
C THR A 115 -13.85 12.29 1.05
N PHE A 116 -12.95 11.31 1.02
CA PHE A 116 -11.52 11.51 0.91
C PHE A 116 -10.95 10.70 -0.25
N LEU A 117 -10.01 11.30 -0.98
CA LEU A 117 -9.37 10.72 -2.15
C LEU A 117 -7.92 10.38 -1.84
N VAL A 118 -7.52 9.16 -2.17
CA VAL A 118 -6.17 8.64 -1.97
C VAL A 118 -5.64 8.05 -3.27
N GLY A 119 -4.41 8.41 -3.64
CA GLY A 119 -3.67 7.85 -4.76
C GLY A 119 -2.39 7.21 -4.25
N VAL A 120 -2.26 5.88 -4.40
CA VAL A 120 -1.06 5.13 -4.03
C VAL A 120 -0.52 4.39 -5.24
N SER A 121 0.79 4.49 -5.47
CA SER A 121 1.49 3.69 -6.47
C SER A 121 2.48 2.78 -5.79
N GLU A 122 2.37 1.49 -6.04
CA GLU A 122 3.48 0.58 -5.78
C GLU A 122 4.66 0.99 -6.67
N GLN A 123 5.88 0.79 -6.20
CA GLN A 123 7.11 1.04 -6.96
C GLN A 123 7.93 -0.23 -7.16
N ILE A 124 7.66 -1.28 -6.37
CA ILE A 124 8.28 -2.59 -6.48
C ILE A 124 7.27 -3.68 -6.10
N TYR A 125 7.36 -4.84 -6.72
CA TYR A 125 6.57 -6.00 -6.34
C TYR A 125 7.26 -6.80 -5.21
N GLY A 126 6.48 -7.32 -4.27
CA GLY A 126 6.95 -8.24 -3.21
C GLY A 126 7.79 -7.61 -2.10
N ARG A 127 7.93 -6.27 -2.08
CA ARG A 127 8.55 -5.51 -0.98
C ARG A 127 7.76 -4.22 -0.76
N LEU A 128 7.87 -3.65 0.44
CA LEU A 128 7.21 -2.38 0.73
C LEU A 128 7.96 -1.25 0.01
N ASN A 129 7.36 -0.70 -1.03
CA ASN A 129 7.79 0.55 -1.65
C ASN A 129 6.55 1.23 -2.26
N LEU A 130 5.98 2.16 -1.52
CA LEU A 130 4.72 2.82 -1.84
C LEU A 130 4.95 4.32 -1.94
N MET A 131 4.39 4.93 -2.97
CA MET A 131 4.33 6.37 -3.16
C MET A 131 2.89 6.84 -3.03
N VAL A 132 2.62 7.71 -2.06
CA VAL A 132 1.33 8.40 -1.94
C VAL A 132 1.43 9.70 -2.72
N PHE A 133 0.73 9.76 -3.85
CA PHE A 133 0.75 10.91 -4.76
C PHE A 133 -0.53 11.76 -4.67
N ILE A 134 -1.61 11.22 -4.08
CA ILE A 134 -2.83 11.98 -3.77
C ILE A 134 -3.26 11.63 -2.34
N ALA A 135 -3.56 12.64 -1.53
CA ALA A 135 -4.28 12.48 -0.26
C ALA A 135 -4.95 13.81 0.09
N ARG A 136 -6.26 13.91 -0.12
CA ARG A 136 -7.05 15.11 0.21
C ARG A 136 -8.55 14.81 0.34
N PRO A 137 -9.33 15.67 1.02
CA PRO A 137 -10.78 15.69 0.89
C PRO A 137 -11.22 15.91 -0.57
N GLN A 138 -12.29 15.23 -0.99
CA GLN A 138 -12.82 15.35 -2.35
C GLN A 138 -13.27 16.78 -2.68
N ALA A 139 -13.83 17.49 -1.71
CA ALA A 139 -14.30 18.87 -1.86
C ALA A 139 -13.17 19.88 -2.11
N ASN A 140 -11.93 19.53 -1.76
CA ASN A 140 -10.79 20.42 -1.96
C ASN A 140 -10.30 20.27 -3.40
N SER A 141 -10.13 21.39 -4.10
CA SER A 141 -9.49 21.38 -5.42
C SER A 141 -8.08 20.78 -5.33
N PRO A 142 -7.59 20.13 -6.42
CA PRO A 142 -6.19 19.74 -6.51
C PRO A 142 -5.30 20.94 -6.20
N SER A 143 -4.27 20.73 -5.38
CA SER A 143 -3.34 21.80 -5.04
C SER A 143 -2.69 22.32 -6.33
N PRO A 144 -2.66 23.65 -6.58
CA PRO A 144 -2.00 24.20 -7.76
C PRO A 144 -0.48 23.96 -7.77
N LEU A 145 0.10 23.62 -6.60
CA LEU A 145 1.51 23.25 -6.46
C LEU A 145 1.78 21.80 -6.89
N PHE A 146 0.76 20.94 -6.92
CA PHE A 146 0.89 19.51 -7.18
C PHE A 146 -0.06 19.10 -8.31
N LYS A 147 0.46 18.99 -9.53
CA LYS A 147 -0.31 18.36 -10.61
C LYS A 147 -0.50 16.90 -10.24
N GLU A 148 -1.73 16.49 -9.95
CA GLU A 148 -2.09 15.10 -9.70
C GLU A 148 -1.72 14.28 -10.94
N ALA A 149 -0.55 13.66 -10.92
CA ALA A 149 -0.08 12.88 -12.04
C ALA A 149 -0.95 11.62 -12.14
N VAL A 150 -1.65 11.46 -13.26
CA VAL A 150 -2.43 10.24 -13.53
C VAL A 150 -1.52 9.01 -13.57
N TRP A 151 -0.27 9.24 -13.96
CA TRP A 151 0.78 8.25 -13.96
C TRP A 151 1.90 8.91 -13.17
N PRO A 152 2.00 8.67 -11.85
CA PRO A 152 3.22 9.06 -11.15
C PRO A 152 4.34 8.36 -11.91
N GLN A 153 5.17 9.15 -12.61
CA GLN A 153 6.30 8.56 -13.31
C GLN A 153 7.08 7.76 -12.27
N LEU A 154 7.61 6.60 -12.66
CA LEU A 154 8.69 5.88 -11.96
C LEU A 154 9.98 6.75 -11.84
N GLY A 155 9.83 8.06 -12.00
CA GLY A 155 10.87 9.05 -12.15
C GLY A 155 11.43 9.37 -10.78
N ILE A 156 12.71 9.02 -10.63
CA ILE A 156 13.75 9.75 -9.90
C ILE A 156 13.15 10.80 -8.95
N THR A 157 12.55 10.32 -7.88
CA THR A 157 12.21 11.16 -6.75
C THR A 157 13.53 11.61 -6.12
N ASN A 158 13.54 12.74 -5.39
CA ASN A 158 14.70 13.11 -4.57
C ASN A 158 15.17 11.96 -3.67
N ASP A 159 14.25 11.04 -3.35
CA ASP A 159 14.55 9.76 -2.71
C ASP A 159 15.72 9.06 -3.38
N ALA A 160 15.74 8.84 -4.70
CA ALA A 160 16.86 8.16 -5.37
C ALA A 160 18.21 8.88 -5.22
N TYR A 161 18.21 10.22 -5.08
CA TYR A 161 19.42 11.01 -4.85
C TYR A 161 19.89 10.96 -3.37
N TYR A 162 18.94 10.95 -2.43
CA TYR A 162 19.21 10.85 -0.99
C TYR A 162 19.21 9.41 -0.47
N ASP A 163 18.93 8.41 -1.31
CA ASP A 163 18.94 7.00 -0.98
C ASP A 163 20.39 6.54 -0.89
N LYS A 164 20.98 6.70 0.29
CA LYS A 164 22.31 6.16 0.64
C LYS A 164 22.30 4.62 0.78
N GLY A 165 21.30 3.95 0.22
CA GLY A 165 21.05 2.52 0.35
C GLY A 165 20.14 2.18 1.53
N SER A 166 19.80 0.90 1.62
CA SER A 166 19.01 0.30 2.70
C SER A 166 19.67 0.54 4.07
N PRO A 167 18.94 1.00 5.09
CA PRO A 167 19.49 1.11 6.42
C PRO A 167 19.79 -0.29 6.97
N PHE A 168 20.88 -0.43 7.72
CA PHE A 168 21.20 -1.66 8.46
C PHE A 168 20.63 -1.57 9.87
N TRP A 169 20.36 -2.75 10.46
CA TRP A 169 19.99 -2.83 11.86
C TRP A 169 21.20 -2.42 12.73
N PRO A 170 21.07 -1.42 13.64
CA PRO A 170 22.15 -0.99 14.51
C PRO A 170 22.56 -2.09 15.50
N THR A 171 23.84 -2.09 15.90
CA THR A 171 24.33 -3.01 16.94
C THR A 171 23.60 -2.79 18.27
N ASP A 172 23.43 -1.53 18.65
CA ASP A 172 22.68 -1.05 19.80
C ASP A 172 21.96 0.27 19.45
N PHE A 173 21.20 0.81 20.40
CA PHE A 173 20.51 2.09 20.28
C PHE A 173 20.98 3.06 21.36
N ASP A 174 22.24 2.93 21.82
CA ASP A 174 22.76 3.69 22.96
C ASP A 174 23.13 5.14 22.58
N ASP A 175 23.35 5.39 21.29
CA ASP A 175 23.52 6.74 20.74
C ASP A 175 22.18 7.49 20.74
N THR A 176 21.90 8.18 21.85
CA THR A 176 20.69 8.98 22.04
C THR A 176 20.63 10.26 21.21
N GLU A 177 21.76 10.69 20.61
CA GLU A 177 21.76 11.82 19.67
C GLU A 177 21.21 11.39 18.31
N ARG A 178 21.45 10.13 17.94
CA ARG A 178 21.01 9.54 16.67
C ARG A 178 19.66 8.85 16.78
N PHE A 179 19.43 8.09 17.84
CA PHE A 179 18.26 7.25 18.00
C PHE A 179 17.36 7.74 19.13
N TYR A 180 16.06 7.80 18.83
CA TYR A 180 15.02 8.02 19.81
C TYR A 180 14.23 6.73 20.05
N LEU A 181 14.29 6.19 21.26
CA LEU A 181 13.52 5.01 21.66
C LEU A 181 12.13 5.44 22.12
N LEU A 182 11.09 4.96 21.43
CA LEU A 182 9.70 5.27 21.80
C LEU A 182 9.32 4.59 23.11
N LYS A 183 8.60 5.32 23.96
CA LYS A 183 8.00 4.79 25.19
C LYS A 183 6.69 4.05 24.87
N ASP A 184 6.28 3.16 25.76
CA ASP A 184 5.03 2.38 25.59
C ASP A 184 3.79 3.22 25.27
N PRO A 185 3.54 4.37 25.91
CA PRO A 185 2.39 5.22 25.58
C PRO A 185 2.47 5.80 24.16
N GLU A 186 3.69 6.07 23.67
CA GLU A 186 3.90 6.57 22.30
C GLU A 186 3.71 5.45 21.28
N ILE A 187 4.06 4.21 21.62
CA ILE A 187 3.80 3.06 20.76
C ILE A 187 2.30 2.77 20.69
N GLN A 188 1.60 2.83 21.84
CA GLN A 188 0.16 2.57 21.92
C GLN A 188 -0.69 3.69 21.33
N GLY A 189 -0.26 4.95 21.47
CA GLY A 189 -0.98 6.12 20.97
C GLY A 189 -0.75 6.43 19.48
N ASN A 190 0.21 5.76 18.83
CA ASN A 190 0.54 6.00 17.42
C ASN A 190 0.15 4.81 16.54
N ASP A 191 -1.09 4.81 16.06
CA ASP A 191 -1.64 3.78 15.16
C ASP A 191 -0.85 3.63 13.84
N TRP A 192 -0.06 4.64 13.46
CA TRP A 192 0.71 4.62 12.22
C TRP A 192 1.94 3.71 12.27
N ILE A 193 2.54 3.44 13.45
CA ILE A 193 3.65 2.48 13.56
C ILE A 193 3.12 1.08 13.23
N ARG A 194 1.95 0.75 13.78
CA ARG A 194 1.26 -0.48 13.47
C ARG A 194 0.93 -0.54 11.98
N LEU A 195 0.37 0.52 11.40
CA LEU A 195 0.11 0.60 9.97
C LEU A 195 1.36 0.31 9.12
N TYR A 196 2.53 0.85 9.50
CA TYR A 196 3.78 0.62 8.77
C TYR A 196 4.23 -0.85 8.84
N LEU A 197 4.09 -1.48 10.01
CA LEU A 197 4.38 -2.90 10.18
C LEU A 197 3.41 -3.78 9.35
N GLU A 198 2.11 -3.48 9.40
CA GLU A 198 1.06 -4.18 8.64
C GLU A 198 1.33 -4.08 7.12
N LEU A 199 1.69 -2.89 6.64
CA LEU A 199 2.08 -2.65 5.25
C LEU A 199 3.34 -3.44 4.87
N ALA A 200 4.37 -3.45 5.72
CA ALA A 200 5.60 -4.19 5.45
C ALA A 200 5.34 -5.71 5.29
N LEU A 201 4.46 -6.25 6.13
CA LEU A 201 4.02 -7.65 6.09
C LEU A 201 3.21 -7.96 4.83
N CYS A 202 2.14 -7.20 4.59
CA CYS A 202 1.21 -7.46 3.49
C CYS A 202 1.84 -7.20 2.12
N SER A 203 2.82 -6.30 2.02
CA SER A 203 3.58 -6.09 0.78
C SER A 203 4.54 -7.26 0.48
N ASN A 204 5.01 -7.98 1.49
CA ASN A 204 5.89 -9.15 1.34
C ASN A 204 5.08 -10.45 1.09
N ASP A 205 4.04 -10.69 1.89
CA ASP A 205 3.09 -11.79 1.73
C ASP A 205 1.66 -11.23 1.57
N ARG A 206 1.24 -11.01 0.31
CA ARG A 206 -0.12 -10.53 0.00
C ARG A 206 -1.23 -11.52 0.40
N ASN A 207 -0.88 -12.76 0.71
CA ASN A 207 -1.82 -13.80 1.14
C ASN A 207 -1.80 -13.99 2.67
N ILE A 208 -1.16 -13.09 3.43
CA ILE A 208 -1.19 -13.15 4.88
C ILE A 208 -2.64 -13.06 5.37
N PRO A 209 -3.13 -14.00 6.20
CA PRO A 209 -4.47 -13.95 6.76
C PRO A 209 -4.60 -12.74 7.69
N GLU A 210 -5.76 -12.10 7.65
CA GLU A 210 -6.06 -10.93 8.48
C GLU A 210 -5.87 -11.20 9.97
N TRP A 211 -6.19 -12.42 10.43
CA TRP A 211 -6.02 -12.78 11.83
C TRP A 211 -4.54 -12.82 12.27
N HIS A 212 -3.59 -13.19 11.40
CA HIS A 212 -2.15 -13.07 11.70
C HIS A 212 -1.74 -11.61 11.90
N VAL A 213 -2.31 -10.72 11.08
CA VAL A 213 -2.04 -9.27 11.17
C VAL A 213 -2.64 -8.69 12.45
N SER A 214 -3.80 -9.18 12.88
CA SER A 214 -4.45 -8.74 14.12
C SER A 214 -3.67 -9.10 15.39
N GLN A 215 -2.94 -10.21 15.39
CA GLN A 215 -2.17 -10.72 16.53
C GLN A 215 -0.80 -10.05 16.72
N LEU A 216 -0.41 -9.15 15.82
CA LEU A 216 0.89 -8.48 15.90
C LEU A 216 1.03 -7.68 17.20
N GLN A 217 2.14 -7.92 17.89
CA GLN A 217 2.53 -7.17 19.07
C GLN A 217 3.83 -6.42 18.79
N ILE A 218 3.78 -5.08 18.84
CA ILE A 218 4.99 -4.25 18.78
C ILE A 218 5.66 -4.30 20.15
N VAL A 219 6.93 -4.72 20.17
CA VAL A 219 7.72 -4.88 21.39
C VAL A 219 8.58 -3.65 21.65
N ARG A 220 9.22 -3.12 20.60
CA ARG A 220 10.16 -2.00 20.72
C ARG A 220 10.26 -1.24 19.41
N VAL A 221 10.38 0.08 19.50
CA VAL A 221 10.55 0.95 18.33
C VAL A 221 11.63 1.97 18.59
N ALA A 222 12.67 1.98 17.76
CA ALA A 222 13.63 3.08 17.71
C ALA A 222 13.42 3.89 16.43
N VAL A 223 13.63 5.19 16.51
CA VAL A 223 13.44 6.15 15.44
C VAL A 223 14.77 6.86 15.18
N GLU A 224 15.20 6.90 13.92
CA GLU A 224 16.34 7.71 13.48
C GLU A 224 15.81 8.76 12.51
N THR A 225 16.04 10.03 12.81
CA THR A 225 15.61 11.15 11.96
C THR A 225 16.81 11.72 11.22
N ILE A 226 16.73 11.74 9.89
CA ILE A 226 17.74 12.30 9.00
C ILE A 226 17.08 13.43 8.23
N GLN A 227 17.34 14.67 8.67
CA GLN A 227 16.83 15.86 7.99
C GLN A 227 17.83 16.37 6.96
N TYR A 228 17.32 16.61 5.76
CA TYR A 228 18.00 17.39 4.73
C TYR A 228 17.18 18.65 4.44
N VAL A 229 17.77 19.61 3.73
CA VAL A 229 17.15 20.92 3.45
C VAL A 229 15.77 20.80 2.78
N VAL A 230 15.58 19.79 1.92
CA VAL A 230 14.36 19.63 1.10
C VAL A 230 13.63 18.30 1.38
N VAL A 231 14.11 17.51 2.35
CA VAL A 231 13.61 16.16 2.61
C VAL A 231 13.58 15.88 4.10
N SER A 232 12.49 15.27 4.56
CA SER A 232 12.41 14.60 5.84
C SER A 232 12.50 13.09 5.65
N ASN A 233 13.59 12.49 6.14
CA ASN A 233 13.78 11.04 6.13
C ASN A 233 13.76 10.52 7.57
N VAL A 234 12.94 9.50 7.83
CA VAL A 234 12.83 8.87 9.15
C VAL A 234 12.88 7.37 8.99
N ASN A 235 13.82 6.72 9.67
CA ASN A 235 13.90 5.26 9.76
C ASN A 235 13.26 4.80 11.07
N PHE A 236 12.41 3.77 10.97
CA PHE A 236 11.75 3.11 12.08
C PHE A 236 12.29 1.69 12.20
N TYR A 237 12.91 1.39 13.34
CA TYR A 237 13.43 0.08 13.69
C TYR A 237 12.43 -0.60 14.62
N ILE A 238 11.61 -1.49 14.07
CA ILE A 238 10.48 -2.09 14.77
C ILE A 238 10.82 -3.53 15.12
N THR A 239 10.75 -3.84 16.42
CA THR A 239 10.79 -5.21 16.94
C THR A 239 9.36 -5.66 17.27
N PHE A 240 8.95 -6.83 16.80
CA PHE A 240 7.58 -7.31 16.95
C PHE A 240 7.48 -8.84 17.13
N LYS A 241 6.32 -9.30 17.60
CA LYS A 241 5.91 -10.69 17.84
C LYS A 241 4.52 -10.97 17.25
N GLY A 242 4.03 -12.21 17.36
CA GLY A 242 2.65 -12.57 17.07
C GLY A 242 2.41 -13.23 15.70
N LEU A 243 3.46 -13.60 14.97
CA LEU A 243 3.32 -14.38 13.72
C LEU A 243 3.43 -15.88 14.00
N PRO A 244 2.50 -16.74 13.55
CA PRO A 244 2.40 -18.11 14.02
C PRO A 244 3.52 -19.06 13.56
N VAL A 245 4.20 -18.77 12.45
CA VAL A 245 5.23 -19.66 11.90
C VAL A 245 6.59 -18.98 11.92
N ALA A 246 7.57 -19.58 12.60
CA ALA A 246 8.98 -19.25 12.42
C ALA A 246 9.55 -19.96 11.17
N GLN A 247 10.67 -19.49 10.61
CA GLN A 247 11.31 -20.14 9.44
C GLN A 247 11.65 -21.63 9.68
N VAL A 248 11.77 -22.07 10.93
CA VAL A 248 12.09 -23.45 11.32
C VAL A 248 11.14 -23.92 12.42
N GLY A 249 10.22 -24.83 12.10
CA GLY A 249 9.63 -25.87 12.97
C GLY A 249 8.94 -25.50 14.30
N GLU A 250 9.01 -24.26 14.77
CA GLU A 250 8.52 -23.82 16.08
C GLU A 250 7.37 -22.81 15.96
N ASP A 251 6.56 -22.76 17.02
CA ASP A 251 5.51 -21.77 17.20
C ASP A 251 6.13 -20.36 17.19
N GLY A 252 5.90 -19.64 16.10
CA GLY A 252 6.56 -18.37 15.84
C GLY A 252 6.01 -17.21 16.66
N GLU A 253 4.92 -17.40 17.41
CA GLU A 253 4.18 -16.29 18.03
C GLU A 253 5.06 -15.51 19.01
N ASN A 254 5.88 -16.22 19.79
CA ASN A 254 6.76 -15.62 20.79
C ASN A 254 8.10 -15.13 20.21
N VAL A 255 8.41 -15.46 18.95
CA VAL A 255 9.67 -15.15 18.30
C VAL A 255 9.73 -13.66 17.96
N GLU A 256 10.74 -12.97 18.50
CA GLU A 256 11.02 -11.58 18.13
C GLU A 256 11.55 -11.50 16.72
N ARG A 257 10.93 -10.61 15.94
CA ARG A 257 11.30 -10.28 14.58
C ARG A 257 11.57 -8.80 14.47
N LYS A 258 12.44 -8.46 13.54
CA LYS A 258 12.90 -7.10 13.29
C LYS A 258 12.51 -6.66 11.88
N VAL A 259 12.08 -5.42 11.73
CA VAL A 259 11.85 -4.79 10.44
C VAL A 259 12.29 -3.34 10.48
N ILE A 260 12.88 -2.87 9.38
CA ILE A 260 13.14 -1.46 9.19
C ILE A 260 12.18 -0.91 8.15
N VAL A 261 11.48 0.16 8.52
CA VAL A 261 10.62 0.93 7.63
C VAL A 261 11.19 2.34 7.52
N ARG A 262 11.39 2.81 6.30
CA ARG A 262 11.82 4.17 5.99
C ARG A 262 10.65 4.97 5.47
N ARG A 263 10.37 6.08 6.12
CA ARG A 263 9.47 7.12 5.63
C ARG A 263 10.30 8.24 5.02
N PHE A 264 9.94 8.62 3.81
CA PHE A 264 10.55 9.72 3.08
C PHE A 264 9.47 10.71 2.69
N VAL A 265 9.65 11.99 3.03
CA VAL A 265 8.77 13.07 2.61
C VAL A 265 9.60 14.10 1.86
N ASP A 266 9.26 14.30 0.59
CA ASP A 266 9.79 15.39 -0.21
C ASP A 266 9.02 16.66 0.13
N LEU A 267 9.69 17.65 0.72
CA LEU A 267 9.05 18.89 1.16
C LEU A 267 8.69 19.81 -0.02
N SER A 268 9.33 19.63 -1.18
CA SER A 268 9.08 20.42 -2.38
C SER A 268 7.89 19.90 -3.18
N THR A 269 7.74 18.58 -3.25
CA THR A 269 6.66 17.91 -4.01
C THR A 269 5.53 17.39 -3.14
N GLY A 270 5.69 17.39 -1.81
CA GLY A 270 4.75 16.79 -0.88
C GLY A 270 4.62 15.26 -1.05
N TYR A 271 5.48 14.63 -1.85
CA TYR A 271 5.44 13.20 -2.07
C TYR A 271 5.89 12.46 -0.82
N PHE A 272 5.06 11.51 -0.43
CA PHE A 272 5.29 10.64 0.70
C PHE A 272 5.61 9.25 0.16
N THR A 273 6.80 8.74 0.48
CA THR A 273 7.23 7.39 0.14
C THR A 273 7.43 6.58 1.40
N LEU A 274 6.88 5.37 1.43
CA LEU A 274 7.13 4.38 2.48
C LEU A 274 7.85 3.19 1.87
N LYS A 275 9.10 3.00 2.31
CA LYS A 275 9.94 1.85 1.94
C LYS A 275 10.08 0.94 3.15
N GLY A 276 10.09 -0.36 2.94
CA GLY A 276 10.37 -1.27 4.04
C GLY A 276 10.67 -2.68 3.57
N GLY A 277 11.00 -3.47 4.56
CA GLY A 277 11.47 -4.82 4.36
C GLY A 277 12.98 -4.97 4.32
N PHE A 278 13.70 -4.01 4.91
CA PHE A 278 15.12 -4.13 5.19
C PHE A 278 15.34 -4.84 6.53
N GLY A 279 16.38 -5.67 6.60
CA GLY A 279 16.90 -6.19 7.88
C GLY A 279 16.03 -7.25 8.57
N PHE A 280 15.28 -8.07 7.82
CA PHE A 280 14.55 -9.18 8.43
C PHE A 280 15.52 -10.22 9.01
N SER A 281 15.48 -10.38 10.33
CA SER A 281 16.21 -11.44 11.03
C SER A 281 15.28 -12.18 11.98
N VAL A 282 15.46 -13.51 12.05
CA VAL A 282 15.08 -14.31 13.21
C VAL A 282 16.37 -14.51 14.00
N GLY A 283 16.46 -13.93 15.20
CA GLY A 283 17.72 -13.91 15.97
C GLY A 283 18.76 -12.90 15.44
N GLU A 284 20.04 -13.18 15.66
CA GLU A 284 21.17 -12.25 15.45
C GLU A 284 21.58 -12.04 13.99
N VAL A 285 21.15 -12.88 13.04
CA VAL A 285 21.63 -12.82 11.65
C VAL A 285 20.57 -12.21 10.73
N ALA A 286 20.80 -10.97 10.29
CA ALA A 286 19.99 -10.34 9.24
C ALA A 286 20.34 -10.91 7.86
N SER A 287 19.36 -11.48 7.18
CA SER A 287 19.50 -11.90 5.78
C SER A 287 18.27 -11.42 4.99
N GLU A 288 18.47 -11.10 3.70
CA GLU A 288 17.34 -10.79 2.82
C GLU A 288 16.56 -12.09 2.52
N GLY A 289 15.56 -12.39 3.34
CA GLY A 289 14.64 -13.52 3.14
C GLY A 289 13.17 -13.12 3.30
N PRO A 290 12.22 -13.92 2.79
CA PRO A 290 10.79 -13.69 3.00
C PRO A 290 10.43 -13.76 4.49
N MET A 291 9.51 -12.89 4.92
CA MET A 291 9.10 -12.73 6.33
C MET A 291 8.43 -13.96 6.92
N THR A 292 7.67 -14.65 6.09
CA THR A 292 7.00 -15.91 6.37
C THR A 292 7.62 -16.98 5.49
N ARG A 293 7.72 -18.22 5.99
CA ARG A 293 8.03 -19.34 5.11
C ARG A 293 6.96 -19.38 4.02
N LEU A 294 7.39 -19.63 2.78
CA LEU A 294 6.46 -19.82 1.66
C LEU A 294 5.48 -20.94 2.02
N ARG A 295 4.22 -20.57 2.23
CA ARG A 295 3.17 -21.52 2.60
C ARG A 295 2.83 -22.38 1.40
N SER A 296 2.68 -23.68 1.64
CA SER A 296 2.16 -24.56 0.60
C SER A 296 0.67 -24.26 0.36
N ILE A 297 0.19 -24.52 -0.86
CA ILE A 297 -1.25 -24.40 -1.19
C ILE A 297 -2.12 -25.24 -0.23
N LYS A 298 -1.57 -26.34 0.29
CA LYS A 298 -2.27 -27.20 1.27
C LYS A 298 -2.44 -26.51 2.62
N GLU A 299 -1.40 -25.83 3.11
CA GLU A 299 -1.42 -25.07 4.36
C GLU A 299 -2.41 -23.89 4.27
N ILE A 300 -2.35 -23.12 3.17
CA ILE A 300 -3.28 -22.00 2.94
C ILE A 300 -4.74 -22.49 2.99
N ARG A 301 -5.03 -23.63 2.33
CA ARG A 301 -6.36 -24.23 2.34
C ARG A 301 -6.77 -24.80 3.69
N ALA A 302 -5.83 -25.24 4.52
CA ALA A 302 -6.10 -25.75 5.87
C ALA A 302 -6.42 -24.59 6.83
N ASP A 303 -5.64 -23.51 6.81
CA ASP A 303 -5.87 -22.32 7.64
C ASP A 303 -7.22 -21.67 7.32
N LEU A 304 -7.55 -21.55 6.02
CA LEU A 304 -8.87 -21.04 5.58
C LEU A 304 -10.04 -21.88 6.09
N ARG A 305 -9.83 -23.15 6.46
CA ARG A 305 -10.86 -24.02 7.06
C ARG A 305 -10.96 -23.84 8.58
N LEU A 306 -9.85 -23.56 9.25
CA LEU A 306 -9.77 -23.40 10.71
C LEU A 306 -10.20 -22.00 11.18
N HIS A 307 -9.84 -20.98 10.41
CA HIS A 307 -10.16 -19.59 10.70
C HIS A 307 -10.90 -18.97 9.51
N PRO A 308 -12.20 -19.32 9.34
CA PRO A 308 -12.99 -18.78 8.24
C PRO A 308 -13.11 -17.26 8.39
N THR A 309 -12.40 -16.51 7.56
CA THR A 309 -12.83 -15.15 7.22
C THR A 309 -14.22 -15.23 6.59
N THR A 310 -15.03 -14.18 6.72
CA THR A 310 -16.44 -14.12 6.29
C THR A 310 -16.64 -14.85 4.95
N ARG A 311 -17.28 -16.02 5.06
CA ARG A 311 -17.54 -17.08 4.07
C ARG A 311 -16.79 -16.97 2.72
N PRO A 312 -15.78 -17.81 2.46
CA PRO A 312 -15.49 -18.24 1.09
C PRO A 312 -16.66 -19.14 0.61
N CYS A 313 -17.29 -18.78 -0.50
CA CYS A 313 -18.24 -19.64 -1.21
C CYS A 313 -17.69 -19.95 -2.61
N PRO A 314 -18.16 -21.07 -3.20
CA PRO A 314 -17.34 -22.12 -3.78
C PRO A 314 -16.57 -21.65 -5.01
N ALA A 315 -15.52 -22.39 -5.35
CA ALA A 315 -14.82 -22.22 -6.62
C ALA A 315 -15.85 -22.12 -7.75
N ILE A 316 -15.94 -20.94 -8.38
CA ILE A 316 -16.63 -20.79 -9.65
C ILE A 316 -15.94 -21.80 -10.57
N PRO A 317 -16.64 -22.86 -11.04
CA PRO A 317 -16.06 -23.74 -12.03
C PRO A 317 -15.68 -22.85 -13.21
N ILE A 318 -14.47 -23.00 -13.72
CA ILE A 318 -14.09 -22.45 -15.02
C ILE A 318 -15.11 -23.04 -16.01
N ALA A 319 -16.13 -22.27 -16.34
CA ALA A 319 -17.04 -22.62 -17.40
C ALA A 319 -16.24 -22.50 -18.70
N ASP A 320 -16.21 -23.58 -19.48
CA ASP A 320 -15.57 -23.66 -20.77
C ASP A 320 -16.31 -22.77 -21.79
N TRP A 321 -16.03 -21.46 -21.79
CA TRP A 321 -16.57 -20.51 -22.78
C TRP A 321 -15.84 -20.57 -24.14
N TRP A 322 -15.35 -21.75 -24.54
CA TRP A 322 -14.68 -21.97 -25.84
C TRP A 322 -15.29 -23.08 -26.68
N LYS A 323 -16.53 -23.50 -26.38
CA LYS A 323 -17.28 -24.41 -27.26
C LYS A 323 -18.71 -23.92 -27.44
N SER A 324 -18.91 -23.03 -28.41
CA SER A 324 -20.03 -23.00 -29.36
C SER A 324 -19.75 -21.95 -30.42
#